data_AF-A0A3S0GEZ0-F1
#
_entry.id   AF-A0A3S0GEZ0-F1
#
_cell.length_a   1.000
_cell.length_b   1.000
_cell.length_c   1.000
_cell.angle_alpha   90.00
_cell.angle_beta   90.00
_cell.angle_gamma   90.00
#
_symmetry.space_group_name_H-M   'P 1'
#
loop_
_entity.id
_entity.type
_entity.pdbx_description
1 polymer ?
#
loop_
_entity_poly.entity_id
_entity_poly.type
_entity_poly.pdbx_seq_one_letter_code
_entity_poly.pdbx_strand_id
1 'polypeptide(L)'
;MRLIGHSDQGGRPDGVQLMVHRGFAYIGHMVSQGFSIVDVRDPKKPKAAGYVPAPPGTWNVHLQAHDDLLLVINARDLFADARFADEKVYYTRQVGETVSDVQDKGWSAGLRVFDISTPDRPREIGFLSLSGIGIHRIWYVGGRWAYVSALIDGFTDYIFLTIDLADPRKPEVAGRWWLPGMNQAEGEQPNWPEGKRYALHHAIIAGDTAYGSWRDGGLTLLDVKDRTRPKLISHRNWSPPFGGGTHTALPLPDRDLLVVLDEAVLDNQQDGEKLIWLFDIREPSNPVSISTFPQPDETDYVAKGAHFGPHNLHENRPGSFVSSTLIFATYQNAGVRAYDISNPYRPVETGALVPAAPEKMMDTRPNRPQVIQSCDVFVDAQGIIYSTDYNGGMSVIEYLG
;
A
#
# COMPACT_ATOMS: atom_id res chain seq x y z
N MET A 1 18.43 13.76 -5.16
CA MET A 1 18.61 12.30 -5.30
C MET A 1 19.23 11.99 -6.65
N ARG A 2 19.77 10.78 -6.86
CA ARG A 2 20.40 10.35 -8.11
C ARG A 2 19.92 8.97 -8.53
N LEU A 3 19.44 8.83 -9.77
CA LEU A 3 19.18 7.53 -10.38
C LEU A 3 20.51 6.78 -10.62
N ILE A 4 20.62 5.55 -10.14
CA ILE A 4 21.84 4.73 -10.26
C ILE A 4 21.61 3.39 -10.98
N GLY A 5 20.38 2.94 -11.09
CA GLY A 5 20.01 1.70 -11.75
C GLY A 5 18.54 1.69 -12.15
N HIS A 6 18.19 0.80 -13.08
CA HIS A 6 16.83 0.61 -13.55
C HIS A 6 16.63 -0.83 -14.01
N SER A 7 15.43 -1.36 -13.79
CA SER A 7 14.99 -2.65 -14.30
C SER A 7 13.59 -2.53 -14.90
N ASP A 8 13.41 -3.08 -16.10
CA ASP A 8 12.08 -3.28 -16.72
C ASP A 8 11.36 -4.52 -16.18
N GLN A 9 11.95 -5.18 -15.17
CA GLN A 9 11.41 -6.34 -14.48
C GLN A 9 11.21 -7.54 -15.43
N GLY A 10 12.09 -7.68 -16.43
CA GLY A 10 12.03 -8.77 -17.41
C GLY A 10 10.88 -8.57 -18.40
N GLY A 11 10.66 -7.32 -18.82
CA GLY A 11 9.60 -6.91 -19.72
C GLY A 11 8.22 -6.74 -19.08
N ARG A 12 8.13 -6.62 -17.75
CA ARG A 12 6.88 -6.39 -16.97
C ARG A 12 7.01 -5.11 -16.14
N PRO A 13 7.10 -3.94 -16.77
CA PRO A 13 7.45 -2.71 -16.05
C PRO A 13 6.30 -2.14 -15.20
N ASP A 14 5.13 -2.78 -15.12
CA ASP A 14 4.05 -2.38 -14.21
C ASP A 14 4.32 -2.83 -12.77
N GLY A 15 5.00 -2.02 -11.98
CA GLY A 15 5.23 -2.30 -10.58
C GLY A 15 4.17 -1.65 -9.69
N VAL A 16 3.64 -2.42 -8.74
CA VAL A 16 2.93 -1.87 -7.58
C VAL A 16 3.79 -1.97 -6.34
N GLN A 17 3.43 -2.80 -5.39
CA GLN A 17 4.15 -2.93 -4.14
C GLN A 17 5.49 -3.65 -4.32
N LEU A 18 6.48 -3.23 -3.52
CA LEU A 18 7.88 -3.65 -3.62
C LEU A 18 8.45 -4.03 -2.25
N MET A 19 9.20 -5.14 -2.23
CA MET A 19 9.99 -5.55 -1.06
C MET A 19 11.38 -5.99 -1.47
N VAL A 20 12.42 -5.42 -0.85
CA VAL A 20 13.80 -5.91 -1.00
C VAL A 20 14.18 -6.76 0.21
N HIS A 21 14.56 -8.00 -0.04
CA HIS A 21 14.98 -8.95 1.00
C HIS A 21 16.10 -9.85 0.49
N ARG A 22 17.19 -9.93 1.26
CA ARG A 22 18.38 -10.75 0.96
C ARG A 22 18.95 -10.56 -0.46
N GLY A 23 18.95 -9.32 -0.95
CA GLY A 23 19.49 -8.97 -2.26
C GLY A 23 18.55 -9.21 -3.44
N PHE A 24 17.28 -9.52 -3.19
CA PHE A 24 16.24 -9.67 -4.21
C PHE A 24 15.07 -8.74 -3.94
N ALA A 25 14.61 -8.06 -4.99
CA ALA A 25 13.38 -7.29 -5.00
C ALA A 25 12.22 -8.17 -5.49
N TYR A 26 11.16 -8.25 -4.70
CA TYR A 26 9.88 -8.87 -5.06
C TYR A 26 8.89 -7.75 -5.39
N ILE A 27 8.28 -7.80 -6.56
CA ILE A 27 7.45 -6.70 -7.07
C ILE A 27 6.11 -7.26 -7.52
N GLY A 28 5.02 -6.81 -6.88
CA GLY A 28 3.66 -7.13 -7.31
C GLY A 28 3.29 -6.42 -8.62
N HIS A 29 2.40 -7.03 -9.40
CA HIS A 29 1.94 -6.50 -10.68
C HIS A 29 0.41 -6.32 -10.72
N MET A 30 -0.03 -5.23 -11.35
CA MET A 30 -1.45 -4.98 -11.63
C MET A 30 -1.85 -5.54 -13.00
N VAL A 31 -1.10 -5.18 -14.05
CA VAL A 31 -1.43 -5.49 -15.44
C VAL A 31 -0.83 -6.85 -15.84
N SER A 32 0.44 -7.08 -15.50
CA SER A 32 1.11 -8.34 -15.80
C SER A 32 0.62 -9.50 -14.93
N GLN A 33 -0.06 -9.19 -13.82
CA GLN A 33 -0.53 -10.13 -12.78
C GLN A 33 0.62 -10.91 -12.12
N GLY A 34 0.47 -11.35 -10.87
CA GLY A 34 1.54 -12.06 -10.15
C GLY A 34 2.62 -11.15 -9.60
N PHE A 35 3.84 -11.67 -9.45
CA PHE A 35 4.99 -10.87 -8.99
C PHE A 35 6.29 -11.25 -9.70
N SER A 36 7.15 -10.25 -9.95
CA SER A 36 8.51 -10.42 -10.45
C SER A 36 9.52 -10.50 -9.33
N ILE A 37 10.64 -11.14 -9.61
CA ILE A 37 11.82 -11.22 -8.76
C ILE A 37 12.99 -10.61 -9.52
N VAL A 38 13.66 -9.64 -8.92
CA VAL A 38 14.81 -8.94 -9.50
C VAL A 38 15.99 -9.07 -8.55
N ASP A 39 17.11 -9.59 -9.03
CA ASP A 39 18.39 -9.58 -8.32
C ASP A 39 18.91 -8.14 -8.26
N VAL A 40 19.05 -7.62 -7.04
CA VAL A 40 19.49 -6.25 -6.75
C VAL A 40 20.80 -6.23 -5.95
N ARG A 41 21.55 -7.33 -5.91
CA ARG A 41 22.86 -7.40 -5.24
C ARG A 41 23.88 -6.43 -5.84
N ASP A 42 23.74 -6.12 -7.13
CA ASP A 42 24.35 -4.94 -7.76
C ASP A 42 23.24 -3.92 -8.06
N PRO A 43 23.01 -2.91 -7.19
CA PRO A 43 21.93 -1.95 -7.37
C PRO A 43 22.07 -1.09 -8.64
N LYS A 44 23.26 -1.04 -9.25
CA LYS A 44 23.50 -0.31 -10.50
C LYS A 44 23.15 -1.15 -11.74
N LYS A 45 23.03 -2.47 -11.57
CA LYS A 45 22.73 -3.42 -12.65
C LYS A 45 21.73 -4.47 -12.16
N PRO A 46 20.52 -4.05 -11.75
CA PRO A 46 19.50 -4.99 -11.34
C PRO A 46 19.14 -5.93 -12.51
N LYS A 47 18.87 -7.20 -12.22
CA LYS A 47 18.60 -8.22 -13.25
C LYS A 47 17.35 -9.00 -12.92
N ALA A 48 16.45 -9.19 -13.89
CA ALA A 48 15.33 -10.09 -13.74
C ALA A 48 15.83 -11.51 -13.38
N ALA A 49 15.27 -12.09 -12.32
CA ALA A 49 15.66 -13.39 -11.78
C ALA A 49 14.52 -14.41 -11.87
N GLY A 50 13.27 -13.96 -11.79
CA GLY A 50 12.11 -14.85 -11.85
C GLY A 50 10.79 -14.10 -11.95
N TYR A 51 9.72 -14.86 -12.18
CA TYR A 51 8.35 -14.38 -12.20
C TYR A 51 7.42 -15.51 -11.76
N VAL A 52 6.48 -15.18 -10.88
CA VAL A 52 5.46 -16.11 -10.39
C VAL A 52 4.09 -15.56 -10.76
N PRO A 53 3.33 -16.24 -11.65
CA PRO A 53 2.02 -15.76 -12.06
C PRO A 53 0.98 -15.84 -10.94
N ALA A 54 0.04 -14.90 -10.95
CA ALA A 54 -1.18 -15.01 -10.16
C ALA A 54 -2.05 -16.16 -10.68
N PRO A 55 -2.93 -16.74 -9.84
CA PRO A 55 -4.03 -17.56 -10.35
C PRO A 55 -4.91 -16.76 -11.32
N PRO A 56 -5.66 -17.40 -12.23
CA PRO A 56 -6.59 -16.71 -13.11
C PRO A 56 -7.53 -15.77 -12.35
N GLY A 57 -7.88 -14.64 -12.95
CA GLY A 57 -8.81 -13.65 -12.38
C GLY A 57 -8.38 -13.02 -11.06
N THR A 58 -7.11 -13.18 -10.67
CA THR A 58 -6.58 -12.81 -9.35
C THR A 58 -5.47 -11.77 -9.45
N TRP A 59 -5.43 -10.89 -8.46
CA TRP A 59 -4.37 -9.93 -8.24
C TRP A 59 -3.46 -10.25 -7.08
N ASN A 60 -2.19 -9.87 -7.27
CA ASN A 60 -1.13 -9.91 -6.27
C ASN A 60 -0.54 -8.51 -6.09
N VAL A 61 -1.40 -7.53 -5.78
CA VAL A 61 -1.03 -6.11 -5.71
C VAL A 61 -0.20 -5.76 -4.47
N HIS A 62 -0.07 -6.67 -3.50
CA HIS A 62 0.70 -6.46 -2.28
C HIS A 62 1.36 -7.76 -1.79
N LEU A 63 2.59 -7.68 -1.31
CA LEU A 63 3.37 -8.81 -0.79
C LEU A 63 4.29 -8.37 0.35
N GLN A 64 4.67 -9.24 1.27
CA GLN A 64 5.59 -8.86 2.36
C GLN A 64 6.58 -9.97 2.61
N ALA A 65 7.87 -9.63 2.56
CA ALA A 65 8.97 -10.56 2.81
C ALA A 65 9.58 -10.31 4.20
N HIS A 66 9.79 -11.38 4.96
CA HIS A 66 10.59 -11.39 6.18
C HIS A 66 11.02 -12.83 6.51
N ASP A 67 12.13 -13.01 7.23
CA ASP A 67 12.69 -14.33 7.54
C ASP A 67 12.89 -15.17 6.26
N ASP A 68 12.31 -16.37 6.21
CA ASP A 68 12.27 -17.23 5.02
C ASP A 68 10.90 -17.21 4.33
N LEU A 69 10.04 -16.23 4.63
CA LEU A 69 8.67 -16.18 4.15
C LEU A 69 8.42 -14.96 3.24
N LEU A 70 7.65 -15.20 2.18
CA LEU A 70 7.01 -14.20 1.36
C LEU A 70 5.50 -14.42 1.43
N LEU A 71 4.78 -13.45 1.97
CA LEU A 71 3.32 -13.45 2.04
C LEU A 71 2.77 -12.66 0.86
N VAL A 72 1.92 -13.25 0.04
CA VAL A 72 1.36 -12.62 -1.17
C VAL A 72 -0.16 -12.62 -1.08
N ILE A 73 -0.76 -11.44 -1.19
CA ILE A 73 -2.21 -11.28 -1.14
C ILE A 73 -2.83 -11.79 -2.43
N ASN A 74 -3.99 -12.42 -2.33
CA ASN A 74 -4.87 -12.74 -3.44
C ASN A 74 -6.18 -11.96 -3.26
N ALA A 75 -6.56 -11.21 -4.28
CA ALA A 75 -7.89 -10.62 -4.41
C ALA A 75 -8.41 -10.76 -5.84
N ARG A 76 -9.72 -10.61 -6.03
CA ARG A 76 -10.31 -10.53 -7.36
C ARG A 76 -9.67 -9.39 -8.16
N ASP A 77 -9.39 -9.66 -9.42
CA ASP A 77 -8.97 -8.65 -10.39
C ASP A 77 -10.15 -7.69 -10.66
N LEU A 78 -10.08 -6.47 -10.13
CA LEU A 78 -11.13 -5.45 -10.29
C LEU A 78 -10.86 -4.52 -11.49
N PHE A 79 -9.66 -4.44 -12.04
CA PHE A 79 -9.24 -3.55 -13.16
C PHE A 79 -9.54 -4.23 -14.49
N ALA A 80 -9.53 -5.56 -14.53
CA ALA A 80 -10.01 -6.34 -15.68
C ALA A 80 -11.54 -6.39 -15.76
N ASP A 81 -12.26 -6.03 -14.69
CA ASP A 81 -13.71 -5.96 -14.71
C ASP A 81 -14.16 -4.63 -15.34
N ALA A 82 -14.86 -4.73 -16.49
CA ALA A 82 -15.32 -3.58 -17.25
C ALA A 82 -16.20 -2.61 -16.44
N ARG A 83 -16.82 -3.06 -15.34
CA ARG A 83 -17.60 -2.21 -14.43
C ARG A 83 -16.73 -1.19 -13.68
N PHE A 84 -15.42 -1.44 -13.55
CA PHE A 84 -14.45 -0.54 -12.94
C PHE A 84 -13.45 0.03 -13.96
N ALA A 85 -13.77 -0.03 -15.26
CA ALA A 85 -12.95 0.60 -16.29
C ALA A 85 -12.85 2.14 -16.09
N ASP A 86 -13.85 2.74 -15.45
CA ASP A 86 -13.77 4.09 -14.88
C ASP A 86 -13.28 4.01 -13.43
N GLU A 87 -12.07 4.50 -13.16
CA GLU A 87 -11.45 4.54 -11.83
C GLU A 87 -12.35 5.22 -10.80
N LYS A 88 -13.14 6.23 -11.20
CA LYS A 88 -14.05 6.92 -10.29
C LYS A 88 -15.05 5.96 -9.65
N VAL A 89 -15.53 4.96 -10.39
CA VAL A 89 -16.47 3.97 -9.86
C VAL A 89 -15.81 3.11 -8.79
N TYR A 90 -14.55 2.70 -9.00
CA TYR A 90 -13.78 1.93 -8.02
C TYR A 90 -13.51 2.71 -6.72
N TYR A 91 -13.27 4.01 -6.83
CA TYR A 91 -12.92 4.84 -5.67
C TYR A 91 -14.12 5.44 -4.93
N THR A 92 -15.30 5.53 -5.54
CA THR A 92 -16.48 6.18 -4.94
C THR A 92 -17.60 5.24 -4.49
N ARG A 93 -17.55 3.95 -4.87
CA ARG A 93 -18.58 2.96 -4.52
C ARG A 93 -18.04 1.85 -3.62
N GLN A 94 -18.93 1.30 -2.80
CA GLN A 94 -18.63 0.14 -1.97
C GLN A 94 -18.43 -1.09 -2.86
N VAL A 95 -17.32 -1.80 -2.65
CA VAL A 95 -17.00 -2.96 -3.49
C VAL A 95 -17.97 -4.10 -3.23
N GLY A 96 -18.39 -4.33 -1.98
CA GLY A 96 -19.28 -5.43 -1.61
C GLY A 96 -20.64 -5.41 -2.33
N GLU A 97 -21.23 -4.22 -2.51
CA GLU A 97 -22.50 -4.06 -3.22
C GLU A 97 -22.37 -4.35 -4.72
N THR A 98 -21.22 -3.97 -5.32
CA THR A 98 -20.97 -4.04 -6.77
C THR A 98 -20.68 -5.46 -7.27
N VAL A 99 -20.35 -6.39 -6.38
CA VAL A 99 -19.95 -7.78 -6.69
C VAL A 99 -20.88 -8.86 -6.10
N SER A 100 -21.99 -8.45 -5.49
CA SER A 100 -22.98 -9.34 -4.87
C SER A 100 -23.66 -10.32 -5.84
N ASP A 101 -23.50 -10.11 -7.15
CA ASP A 101 -24.13 -10.82 -8.27
C ASP A 101 -23.21 -11.86 -8.95
N VAL A 102 -21.93 -11.98 -8.57
CA VAL A 102 -20.98 -12.87 -9.25
C VAL A 102 -20.86 -14.21 -8.54
N GLN A 103 -21.56 -15.23 -9.05
CA GLN A 103 -21.52 -16.61 -8.53
C GLN A 103 -20.31 -17.45 -9.01
N ASP A 104 -19.61 -17.02 -10.08
CA ASP A 104 -18.50 -17.78 -10.65
C ASP A 104 -17.16 -17.42 -9.98
N LYS A 105 -16.64 -18.28 -9.10
CA LYS A 105 -15.29 -18.10 -8.50
C LYS A 105 -14.19 -18.48 -9.49
N GLY A 106 -14.05 -17.69 -10.54
CA GLY A 106 -12.92 -17.71 -11.48
C GLY A 106 -11.66 -17.04 -10.94
N TRP A 107 -11.61 -16.72 -9.64
CA TRP A 107 -10.47 -16.10 -8.95
C TRP A 107 -10.15 -16.80 -7.63
N SER A 108 -8.95 -16.55 -7.12
CA SER A 108 -8.52 -16.94 -5.77
C SER A 108 -8.56 -15.72 -4.85
N ALA A 109 -9.06 -15.89 -3.61
CA ALA A 109 -9.15 -14.83 -2.61
C ALA A 109 -8.50 -15.31 -1.30
N GLY A 110 -7.58 -14.52 -0.73
CA GLY A 110 -6.93 -14.87 0.53
C GLY A 110 -5.43 -14.59 0.56
N LEU A 111 -4.66 -15.40 1.29
CA LEU A 111 -3.23 -15.19 1.53
C LEU A 111 -2.41 -16.40 1.11
N ARG A 112 -1.49 -16.23 0.15
CA ARG A 112 -0.50 -17.24 -0.21
C ARG A 112 0.76 -17.06 0.63
N VAL A 113 1.34 -18.16 1.07
CA VAL A 113 2.58 -18.21 1.85
C VAL A 113 3.63 -18.95 1.05
N PHE A 114 4.74 -18.29 0.75
CA PHE A 114 5.88 -18.86 0.05
C PHE A 114 7.07 -18.98 1.00
N ASP A 115 7.79 -20.09 0.89
CA ASP A 115 9.17 -20.25 1.37
C ASP A 115 10.11 -19.62 0.34
N ILE A 116 10.94 -18.68 0.80
CA ILE A 116 11.97 -17.97 0.05
C ILE A 116 13.36 -18.14 0.66
N SER A 117 13.61 -19.26 1.37
CA SER A 117 14.96 -19.65 1.81
C SER A 117 15.95 -19.72 0.64
N THR A 118 15.45 -19.99 -0.57
CA THR A 118 16.13 -19.72 -1.85
C THR A 118 15.42 -18.54 -2.53
N PRO A 119 15.94 -17.30 -2.42
CA PRO A 119 15.18 -16.08 -2.75
C PRO A 119 14.64 -15.98 -4.18
N ASP A 120 15.39 -16.48 -5.16
CA ASP A 120 15.00 -16.45 -6.58
C ASP A 120 14.06 -17.61 -6.99
N ARG A 121 13.73 -18.51 -6.07
CA ARG A 121 12.88 -19.68 -6.32
C ARG A 121 11.82 -19.87 -5.24
N PRO A 122 10.85 -18.94 -5.11
CA PRO A 122 9.78 -19.05 -4.14
C PRO A 122 9.01 -20.36 -4.30
N ARG A 123 8.75 -21.04 -3.19
CA ARG A 123 7.97 -22.27 -3.14
C ARG A 123 6.75 -22.06 -2.27
N GLU A 124 5.56 -22.20 -2.84
CA GLU A 124 4.33 -22.11 -2.04
C GLU A 124 4.28 -23.23 -0.99
N ILE A 125 3.95 -22.87 0.24
CA ILE A 125 3.88 -23.78 1.40
C ILE A 125 2.53 -23.77 2.10
N GLY A 126 1.68 -22.77 1.84
CA GLY A 126 0.38 -22.62 2.47
C GLY A 126 -0.50 -21.60 1.77
N PHE A 127 -1.80 -21.73 1.96
CA PHE A 127 -2.80 -20.79 1.46
C PHE A 127 -3.95 -20.67 2.46
N LEU A 128 -4.23 -19.46 2.93
CA LEU A 128 -5.46 -19.13 3.65
C LEU A 128 -6.49 -18.67 2.63
N SER A 129 -7.52 -19.47 2.40
CA SER A 129 -8.67 -19.07 1.57
C SER A 129 -9.61 -18.17 2.36
N LEU A 130 -10.07 -17.08 1.74
CA LEU A 130 -11.10 -16.19 2.29
C LEU A 130 -12.33 -16.18 1.38
N SER A 131 -13.49 -15.91 1.97
CA SER A 131 -14.69 -15.54 1.20
C SER A 131 -14.58 -14.11 0.67
N GLY A 132 -15.56 -13.67 -0.12
CA GLY A 132 -15.60 -12.35 -0.71
C GLY A 132 -14.53 -12.10 -1.78
N ILE A 133 -14.01 -10.88 -1.78
CA ILE A 133 -13.09 -10.36 -2.79
C ILE A 133 -11.64 -10.71 -2.47
N GLY A 134 -11.30 -10.91 -1.20
CA GLY A 134 -9.95 -11.26 -0.75
C GLY A 134 -9.24 -10.11 -0.05
N ILE A 135 -7.91 -10.13 -0.14
CA ILE A 135 -7.04 -9.23 0.64
C ILE A 135 -6.51 -8.10 -0.25
N HIS A 136 -6.56 -6.86 0.23
CA HIS A 136 -6.04 -5.69 -0.48
C HIS A 136 -4.58 -5.38 -0.11
N ARG A 137 -4.27 -5.26 1.18
CA ARG A 137 -2.92 -5.01 1.69
C ARG A 137 -2.61 -5.87 2.92
N ILE A 138 -1.31 -6.03 3.17
CA ILE A 138 -0.78 -6.82 4.26
C ILE A 138 0.40 -6.12 4.96
N TRP A 139 0.42 -6.19 6.28
CA TRP A 139 1.58 -5.91 7.12
C TRP A 139 2.09 -7.20 7.76
N TYR A 140 3.36 -7.51 7.52
CA TYR A 140 4.06 -8.65 8.11
C TYR A 140 5.54 -8.34 8.23
N VAL A 141 6.08 -8.35 9.44
CA VAL A 141 7.49 -8.04 9.73
C VAL A 141 8.18 -9.20 10.46
N GLY A 142 7.78 -10.43 10.13
CA GLY A 142 8.31 -11.64 10.75
C GLY A 142 7.49 -12.16 11.92
N GLY A 143 7.90 -13.32 12.42
CA GLY A 143 7.24 -13.99 13.54
C GLY A 143 5.85 -14.54 13.20
N ARG A 144 4.98 -14.60 14.22
CA ARG A 144 3.69 -15.31 14.19
C ARG A 144 2.53 -14.53 13.57
N TRP A 145 2.57 -13.20 13.56
CA TRP A 145 1.37 -12.40 13.26
C TRP A 145 1.50 -11.62 11.96
N ALA A 146 0.49 -11.73 11.10
CA ALA A 146 0.27 -10.81 9.99
C ALA A 146 -1.08 -10.10 10.13
N TYR A 147 -1.22 -8.97 9.45
CA TYR A 147 -2.39 -8.10 9.58
C TYR A 147 -2.80 -7.63 8.19
N VAL A 148 -4.08 -7.71 7.87
CA VAL A 148 -4.56 -7.52 6.50
C VAL A 148 -5.80 -6.66 6.44
N SER A 149 -5.93 -5.92 5.34
CA SER A 149 -7.21 -5.37 4.89
C SER A 149 -7.88 -6.38 3.97
N ALA A 150 -9.06 -6.88 4.35
CA ALA A 150 -9.74 -7.93 3.62
C ALA A 150 -11.24 -7.66 3.47
N LEU A 151 -11.78 -7.92 2.28
CA LEU A 151 -13.20 -7.86 2.02
C LEU A 151 -13.73 -9.29 1.95
N ILE A 152 -14.38 -9.69 3.04
CA ILE A 152 -15.06 -10.99 3.21
C ILE A 152 -16.57 -10.80 3.08
N ASP A 153 -17.30 -11.89 2.81
CA ASP A 153 -18.75 -11.85 2.65
C ASP A 153 -19.45 -11.18 3.85
N GLY A 154 -20.51 -10.41 3.56
CA GLY A 154 -21.34 -9.76 4.57
C GLY A 154 -20.91 -8.35 4.98
N PHE A 155 -19.75 -7.88 4.50
CA PHE A 155 -19.25 -6.53 4.75
C PHE A 155 -19.39 -5.64 3.51
N THR A 156 -19.58 -4.34 3.76
CA THR A 156 -19.65 -3.31 2.72
C THR A 156 -18.34 -3.17 1.93
N ASP A 157 -17.20 -3.25 2.63
CA ASP A 157 -15.86 -3.08 2.05
C ASP A 157 -14.76 -3.67 2.97
N TYR A 158 -13.49 -3.44 2.65
CA TYR A 158 -12.34 -4.03 3.36
C TYR A 158 -12.33 -3.72 4.87
N ILE A 159 -12.16 -4.75 5.70
CA ILE A 159 -12.06 -4.67 7.18
C ILE A 159 -10.66 -5.10 7.66
N PHE A 160 -10.37 -4.88 8.94
CA PHE A 160 -9.13 -5.34 9.58
C PHE A 160 -9.25 -6.81 9.98
N LEU A 161 -8.32 -7.66 9.55
CA LEU A 161 -8.14 -9.02 10.07
C LEU A 161 -6.73 -9.22 10.64
N THR A 162 -6.63 -10.03 11.69
CA THR A 162 -5.36 -10.56 12.18
C THR A 162 -5.23 -12.02 11.75
N ILE A 163 -4.03 -12.39 11.30
CA ILE A 163 -3.72 -13.72 10.78
C ILE A 163 -2.68 -14.38 11.69
N ASP A 164 -2.99 -15.58 12.18
CA ASP A 164 -2.08 -16.43 12.94
C ASP A 164 -1.25 -17.30 11.98
N LEU A 165 0.08 -17.18 12.08
CA LEU A 165 1.09 -17.94 11.35
C LEU A 165 1.87 -18.88 12.29
N ALA A 166 1.25 -19.37 13.37
CA ALA A 166 1.87 -20.37 14.24
C ALA A 166 2.41 -21.59 13.47
N ASP A 167 1.67 -22.04 12.45
CA ASP A 167 2.18 -22.86 11.35
C ASP A 167 1.97 -22.10 10.03
N PRO A 168 3.02 -21.55 9.38
CA PRO A 168 2.87 -20.79 8.13
C PRO A 168 2.35 -21.64 6.96
N ARG A 169 2.30 -22.98 7.09
CA ARG A 169 1.65 -23.86 6.10
C ARG A 169 0.14 -23.92 6.28
N LYS A 170 -0.37 -23.47 7.43
CA LYS A 170 -1.79 -23.44 7.80
C LYS A 170 -2.14 -22.09 8.47
N PRO A 171 -2.01 -20.97 7.74
CA PRO A 171 -2.44 -19.66 8.22
C PRO A 171 -3.95 -19.65 8.57
N GLU A 172 -4.32 -18.96 9.64
CA GLU A 172 -5.72 -18.87 10.11
C GLU A 172 -6.10 -17.42 10.48
N VAL A 173 -7.37 -17.04 10.25
CA VAL A 173 -7.90 -15.76 10.76
C VAL A 173 -8.11 -15.90 12.26
N ALA A 174 -7.49 -15.03 13.06
CA ALA A 174 -7.55 -15.07 14.52
C ALA A 174 -8.46 -14.00 15.12
N GLY A 175 -8.58 -12.86 14.47
CA GLY A 175 -9.32 -11.70 14.96
C GLY A 175 -9.73 -10.78 13.82
N ARG A 176 -10.70 -9.92 14.11
CA ARG A 176 -11.28 -8.98 13.15
C ARG A 176 -11.77 -7.71 13.82
N TRP A 177 -11.78 -6.62 13.07
CA TRP A 177 -12.34 -5.34 13.48
C TRP A 177 -12.80 -4.53 12.27
N TRP A 178 -13.88 -3.77 12.42
CA TRP A 178 -14.46 -2.92 11.38
C TRP A 178 -15.03 -1.63 11.98
N LEU A 179 -15.22 -0.61 11.14
CA LEU A 179 -15.96 0.60 11.53
C LEU A 179 -17.44 0.26 11.69
N PRO A 180 -18.15 0.79 12.70
CA PRO A 180 -19.60 0.59 12.84
C PRO A 180 -20.34 1.02 11.56
N GLY A 181 -21.28 0.18 11.11
CA GLY A 181 -22.04 0.41 9.87
C GLY A 181 -21.59 -0.47 8.70
N MET A 182 -20.48 -1.20 8.83
CA MET A 182 -19.93 -2.04 7.74
C MET A 182 -20.49 -3.46 7.70
N ASN A 183 -20.97 -4.01 8.83
CA ASN A 183 -21.40 -5.42 8.89
C ASN A 183 -22.89 -5.60 8.51
N GLN A 184 -23.17 -5.56 7.21
CA GLN A 184 -24.52 -5.69 6.67
C GLN A 184 -25.15 -7.05 6.98
N ALA A 185 -24.35 -8.13 7.04
CA ALA A 185 -24.86 -9.46 7.39
C ALA A 185 -25.46 -9.53 8.81
N GLU A 186 -24.97 -8.70 9.74
CA GLU A 186 -25.51 -8.55 11.09
C GLU A 186 -26.50 -7.37 11.21
N GLY A 187 -26.93 -6.82 10.09
CA GLY A 187 -27.94 -5.76 10.03
C GLY A 187 -27.42 -4.35 10.30
N GLU A 188 -26.10 -4.14 10.40
CA GLU A 188 -25.54 -2.79 10.45
C GLU A 188 -25.84 -2.02 9.15
N GLN A 189 -25.98 -0.70 9.25
CA GLN A 189 -26.23 0.18 8.12
C GLN A 189 -25.15 1.27 8.06
N PRO A 190 -24.58 1.56 6.87
CA PRO A 190 -23.69 2.69 6.67
C PRO A 190 -24.28 4.00 7.19
N ASN A 191 -23.48 4.77 7.95
CA ASN A 191 -23.87 6.08 8.46
C ASN A 191 -23.05 7.24 7.86
N TRP A 192 -22.17 6.94 6.91
CA TRP A 192 -21.32 7.92 6.22
C TRP A 192 -22.02 8.50 4.98
N PRO A 193 -21.56 9.67 4.47
CA PRO A 193 -22.17 10.32 3.31
C PRO A 193 -22.15 9.45 2.05
N GLU A 194 -23.14 9.64 1.18
CA GLU A 194 -23.18 9.01 -0.15
C GLU A 194 -21.93 9.39 -0.98
N GLY A 195 -21.44 8.45 -1.79
CA GLY A 195 -20.25 8.63 -2.61
C GLY A 195 -18.92 8.57 -1.84
N LYS A 196 -18.96 8.22 -0.54
CA LYS A 196 -17.77 7.96 0.28
C LYS A 196 -17.55 6.48 0.49
N ARG A 197 -16.28 6.07 0.45
CA ARG A 197 -15.85 4.69 0.59
C ARG A 197 -15.09 4.49 1.90
N TYR A 198 -15.77 3.95 2.91
CA TYR A 198 -15.19 3.62 4.21
C TYR A 198 -14.67 2.18 4.15
N ALA A 199 -13.39 2.04 3.86
CA ALA A 199 -12.74 0.75 3.67
C ALA A 199 -11.33 0.81 4.25
N LEU A 200 -10.93 -0.19 5.02
CA LEU A 200 -9.55 -0.28 5.47
C LEU A 200 -8.66 -0.47 4.24
N HIS A 201 -7.79 0.49 4.02
CA HIS A 201 -6.78 0.44 2.98
C HIS A 201 -5.57 -0.37 3.46
N HIS A 202 -4.94 0.07 4.56
CA HIS A 202 -3.76 -0.54 5.15
C HIS A 202 -3.75 -0.37 6.67
N ALA A 203 -3.01 -1.24 7.37
CA ALA A 203 -2.75 -1.08 8.79
C ALA A 203 -1.31 -1.44 9.11
N ILE A 204 -0.53 -0.46 9.57
CA ILE A 204 0.85 -0.67 10.05
C ILE A 204 0.79 -0.90 11.55
N ILE A 205 1.60 -1.84 12.05
CA ILE A 205 1.61 -2.22 13.47
C ILE A 205 2.92 -1.80 14.11
N ALA A 206 2.85 -1.06 15.22
CA ALA A 206 3.98 -0.81 16.10
C ALA A 206 3.65 -1.28 17.52
N GLY A 207 4.42 -2.26 18.03
CA GLY A 207 4.16 -2.90 19.31
C GLY A 207 2.78 -3.57 19.34
N ASP A 208 1.91 -3.06 20.21
CA ASP A 208 0.53 -3.54 20.41
C ASP A 208 -0.53 -2.59 19.82
N THR A 209 -0.14 -1.68 18.94
CA THR A 209 -1.07 -0.74 18.29
C THR A 209 -1.08 -0.92 16.79
N ALA A 210 -2.28 -1.05 16.22
CA ALA A 210 -2.53 -0.99 14.79
C ALA A 210 -2.97 0.42 14.39
N TYR A 211 -2.30 0.99 13.39
CA TYR A 211 -2.62 2.31 12.82
C TYR A 211 -3.35 2.07 11.49
N GLY A 212 -4.68 2.07 11.54
CA GLY A 212 -5.55 1.76 10.41
C GLY A 212 -5.88 2.98 9.57
N SER A 213 -5.64 2.90 8.26
CA SER A 213 -5.95 3.91 7.27
C SER A 213 -7.20 3.52 6.48
N TRP A 214 -8.27 4.31 6.56
CA TRP A 214 -9.64 3.91 6.15
C TRP A 214 -10.17 4.62 4.90
N ARG A 215 -9.37 4.90 3.86
CA ARG A 215 -9.84 5.67 2.67
C ARG A 215 -10.62 6.91 3.13
N ASP A 216 -11.92 7.03 2.84
CA ASP A 216 -12.73 8.19 3.26
C ASP A 216 -13.17 8.18 4.73
N GLY A 217 -12.89 7.09 5.45
CA GLY A 217 -13.16 6.89 6.87
C GLY A 217 -12.08 7.42 7.81
N GLY A 218 -10.95 7.94 7.30
CA GLY A 218 -9.90 8.55 8.11
C GLY A 218 -8.96 7.55 8.78
N LEU A 219 -8.63 7.79 10.06
CA LEU A 219 -7.61 7.08 10.83
C LEU A 219 -8.21 6.40 12.06
N THR A 220 -7.85 5.13 12.30
CA THR A 220 -8.04 4.48 13.60
C THR A 220 -6.73 4.09 14.25
N LEU A 221 -6.68 4.17 15.58
CA LEU A 221 -5.71 3.45 16.39
C LEU A 221 -6.44 2.30 17.09
N LEU A 222 -5.97 1.07 16.94
CA LEU A 222 -6.52 -0.11 17.58
C LEU A 222 -5.51 -0.73 18.54
N ASP A 223 -5.94 -1.09 19.75
CA ASP A 223 -5.22 -2.00 20.64
C ASP A 223 -5.34 -3.41 20.08
N VAL A 224 -4.20 -4.01 19.73
CA VAL A 224 -4.08 -5.38 19.23
C VAL A 224 -3.28 -6.27 20.17
N LYS A 225 -3.08 -5.88 21.44
CA LYS A 225 -2.39 -6.70 22.45
C LYS A 225 -2.93 -8.13 22.48
N ASP A 226 -4.25 -8.26 22.53
CA ASP A 226 -4.95 -9.49 22.18
C ASP A 226 -5.30 -9.45 20.68
N ARG A 227 -4.49 -10.12 19.85
CA ARG A 227 -4.69 -10.16 18.39
C ARG A 227 -6.01 -10.81 17.99
N THR A 228 -6.63 -11.60 18.86
CA THR A 228 -7.94 -12.22 18.58
C THR A 228 -9.10 -11.27 18.79
N ARG A 229 -8.88 -10.17 19.53
CA ARG A 229 -9.90 -9.20 19.92
C ARG A 229 -9.38 -7.76 19.84
N PRO A 230 -9.10 -7.24 18.63
CA PRO A 230 -8.71 -5.84 18.47
C PRO A 230 -9.76 -4.88 19.05
N LYS A 231 -9.32 -3.79 19.65
CA LYS A 231 -10.20 -2.79 20.28
C LYS A 231 -9.86 -1.39 19.82
N LEU A 232 -10.88 -0.57 19.59
CA LEU A 232 -10.68 0.83 19.23
C LEU A 232 -10.07 1.62 20.40
N ILE A 233 -8.98 2.33 20.13
CA ILE A 233 -8.42 3.37 21.01
C ILE A 233 -9.00 4.72 20.60
N SER A 234 -8.89 5.07 19.30
CA SER A 234 -9.38 6.34 18.77
C SER A 234 -9.73 6.23 17.28
N HIS A 235 -10.68 7.07 16.85
CA HIS A 235 -11.07 7.26 15.45
C HIS A 235 -11.06 8.77 15.15
N ARG A 236 -10.41 9.18 14.06
CA ARG A 236 -10.33 10.56 13.59
C ARG A 236 -10.66 10.59 12.10
N ASN A 237 -11.47 11.55 11.68
CA ASN A 237 -11.75 11.78 10.27
C ASN A 237 -11.77 13.29 10.00
N TRP A 238 -11.01 13.72 8.99
CA TRP A 238 -10.91 15.11 8.52
C TRP A 238 -11.50 15.28 7.11
N SER A 239 -12.17 14.26 6.58
CA SER A 239 -12.99 14.34 5.36
C SER A 239 -14.47 14.35 5.75
N PRO A 240 -15.21 15.45 5.56
CA PRO A 240 -14.81 16.78 5.04
C PRO A 240 -14.06 17.67 6.07
N PRO A 241 -13.39 18.77 5.65
CA PRO A 241 -13.41 19.38 4.31
C PRO A 241 -12.41 18.78 3.31
N PHE A 242 -11.47 17.94 3.75
CA PHE A 242 -10.48 17.34 2.86
C PHE A 242 -11.06 16.19 2.05
N GLY A 243 -10.41 15.82 0.95
CA GLY A 243 -10.91 14.85 -0.03
C GLY A 243 -11.09 13.42 0.49
N GLY A 244 -10.47 13.07 1.61
CA GLY A 244 -10.37 11.68 2.09
C GLY A 244 -9.27 10.91 1.37
N GLY A 245 -9.36 9.58 1.34
CA GLY A 245 -8.32 8.72 0.76
C GLY A 245 -7.17 8.38 1.71
N THR A 246 -7.40 8.29 3.02
CA THR A 246 -6.37 7.91 3.98
C THR A 246 -5.81 6.52 3.65
N HIS A 247 -4.53 6.48 3.29
CA HIS A 247 -3.89 5.34 2.62
C HIS A 247 -2.83 4.67 3.50
N THR A 248 -1.90 5.43 4.08
CA THR A 248 -0.84 4.89 4.96
C THR A 248 -0.71 5.72 6.22
N ALA A 249 -0.63 5.05 7.38
CA ALA A 249 -0.35 5.67 8.67
C ALA A 249 0.95 5.05 9.24
N LEU A 250 2.08 5.74 9.06
CA LEU A 250 3.42 5.31 9.45
C LEU A 250 3.75 5.81 10.87
N PRO A 251 3.74 4.93 11.89
CA PRO A 251 4.07 5.33 13.26
C PRO A 251 5.57 5.57 13.43
N LEU A 252 5.91 6.57 14.24
CA LEU A 252 7.27 6.91 14.67
C LEU A 252 7.34 6.87 16.21
N PRO A 253 7.41 5.66 16.81
CA PRO A 253 7.16 5.46 18.24
C PRO A 253 8.17 6.14 19.17
N ASP A 254 9.40 6.36 18.71
CA ASP A 254 10.46 7.03 19.48
C ASP A 254 10.24 8.54 19.63
N ARG A 255 9.30 9.11 18.85
CA ARG A 255 8.97 10.54 18.87
C ARG A 255 7.50 10.82 19.20
N ASP A 256 6.70 9.77 19.43
CA ASP A 256 5.25 9.87 19.57
C ASP A 256 4.59 10.62 18.40
N LEU A 257 5.08 10.36 17.18
CA LEU A 257 4.56 10.95 15.95
C LEU A 257 3.94 9.88 15.05
N LEU A 258 3.06 10.33 14.16
CA LEU A 258 2.45 9.50 13.12
C LEU A 258 2.40 10.28 11.81
N VAL A 259 3.02 9.76 10.76
CA VAL A 259 2.90 10.31 9.40
C VAL A 259 1.68 9.66 8.75
N VAL A 260 0.70 10.45 8.33
CA VAL A 260 -0.51 9.94 7.69
C VAL A 260 -0.62 10.50 6.28
N LEU A 261 -0.70 9.63 5.29
CA LEU A 261 -0.77 9.99 3.88
C LEU A 261 -2.19 9.75 3.37
N ASP A 262 -2.80 10.78 2.78
CA ASP A 262 -3.99 10.64 1.94
C ASP A 262 -3.56 10.47 0.47
N GLU A 263 -4.04 9.43 -0.21
CA GLU A 263 -3.64 9.11 -1.59
C GLU A 263 -4.39 9.95 -2.62
N ALA A 264 -3.69 10.34 -3.69
CA ALA A 264 -4.31 10.85 -4.90
C ALA A 264 -4.58 9.71 -5.89
N VAL A 265 -5.84 9.60 -6.30
CA VAL A 265 -6.34 8.47 -7.11
C VAL A 265 -7.06 8.90 -8.38
N LEU A 266 -7.34 10.20 -8.56
CA LEU A 266 -7.95 10.72 -9.79
C LEU A 266 -6.99 11.63 -10.54
N ASP A 267 -7.13 11.61 -11.87
CA ASP A 267 -6.33 12.43 -12.75
C ASP A 267 -6.56 13.93 -12.50
N ASN A 268 -5.49 14.72 -12.66
CA ASN A 268 -5.53 16.18 -12.60
C ASN A 268 -6.15 16.70 -11.29
N GLN A 269 -5.91 15.99 -10.17
CA GLN A 269 -6.35 16.38 -8.82
C GLN A 269 -7.89 16.54 -8.69
N GLN A 270 -8.67 15.77 -9.45
CA GLN A 270 -10.14 15.82 -9.43
C GLN A 270 -10.76 15.35 -8.10
N ASP A 271 -10.03 14.58 -7.30
CA ASP A 271 -10.37 14.14 -5.95
C ASP A 271 -9.90 15.11 -4.84
N GLY A 272 -9.50 16.33 -5.24
CA GLY A 272 -9.06 17.40 -4.36
C GLY A 272 -7.59 17.29 -3.96
N GLU A 273 -7.13 18.29 -3.24
CA GLU A 273 -5.79 18.30 -2.66
C GLU A 273 -5.61 17.16 -1.65
N LYS A 274 -4.51 16.42 -1.79
CA LYS A 274 -4.14 15.29 -0.92
C LYS A 274 -2.83 15.61 -0.21
N LEU A 275 -2.80 15.33 1.09
CA LEU A 275 -1.72 15.79 1.97
C LEU A 275 -1.04 14.60 2.65
N ILE A 276 0.23 14.81 2.99
CA ILE A 276 0.93 14.02 4.00
C ILE A 276 0.87 14.83 5.30
N TRP A 277 0.14 14.32 6.26
CA TRP A 277 -0.09 14.89 7.58
C TRP A 277 0.97 14.39 8.56
N LEU A 278 1.36 15.24 9.50
CA LEU A 278 2.09 14.82 10.69
C LEU A 278 1.20 15.00 11.92
N PHE A 279 0.97 13.90 12.62
CA PHE A 279 0.20 13.84 13.85
C PHE A 279 1.12 13.70 15.06
N ASP A 280 0.77 14.40 16.13
CA ASP A 280 1.24 14.13 17.49
C ASP A 280 0.31 13.10 18.13
N ILE A 281 0.89 12.00 18.62
CA ILE A 281 0.16 10.87 19.22
C ILE A 281 0.63 10.55 20.64
N ARG A 282 1.24 11.51 21.35
CA ARG A 282 1.60 11.37 22.78
C ARG A 282 0.41 10.99 23.65
N GLU A 283 -0.79 11.40 23.23
CA GLU A 283 -2.06 10.93 23.77
C GLU A 283 -2.79 10.10 22.69
N PRO A 284 -2.64 8.77 22.67
CA PRO A 284 -3.22 7.91 21.62
C PRO A 284 -4.76 7.98 21.52
N SER A 285 -5.45 8.37 22.59
CA SER A 285 -6.90 8.60 22.57
C SER A 285 -7.29 9.89 21.83
N ASN A 286 -6.33 10.79 21.61
CA ASN A 286 -6.51 12.05 20.90
C ASN A 286 -5.34 12.41 19.96
N PRO A 287 -5.18 11.69 18.84
CA PRO A 287 -4.25 12.10 17.78
C PRO A 287 -4.62 13.48 17.24
N VAL A 288 -3.62 14.36 17.13
CA VAL A 288 -3.80 15.74 16.61
C VAL A 288 -2.81 16.00 15.49
N SER A 289 -3.31 16.45 14.33
CA SER A 289 -2.45 16.93 13.25
C SER A 289 -1.78 18.25 13.66
N ILE A 290 -0.45 18.31 13.54
CA ILE A 290 0.38 19.45 13.95
C ILE A 290 1.06 20.17 12.77
N SER A 291 1.18 19.50 11.62
CA SER A 291 1.72 20.06 10.39
C SER A 291 1.37 19.18 9.18
N THR A 292 1.69 19.68 7.99
CA THR A 292 1.64 18.93 6.73
C THR A 292 2.99 19.05 6.04
N PHE A 293 3.30 18.08 5.19
CA PHE A 293 4.52 18.12 4.39
C PHE A 293 4.33 19.11 3.24
N PRO A 294 5.39 19.80 2.80
CA PRO A 294 5.31 20.66 1.63
C PRO A 294 4.98 19.83 0.39
N GLN A 295 4.16 20.40 -0.49
CA GLN A 295 3.91 19.81 -1.79
C GLN A 295 5.04 20.14 -2.78
N PRO A 296 5.31 19.26 -3.75
CA PRO A 296 6.18 19.59 -4.89
C PRO A 296 5.67 20.81 -5.66
N ASP A 297 6.55 21.79 -5.89
CA ASP A 297 6.23 23.06 -6.57
C ASP A 297 7.22 23.45 -7.68
N GLU A 298 8.18 22.57 -8.00
CA GLU A 298 9.21 22.86 -9.01
C GLU A 298 8.67 22.90 -10.45
N THR A 299 7.47 22.35 -10.67
CA THR A 299 6.75 22.40 -11.95
C THR A 299 5.24 22.24 -11.72
N ASP A 300 4.44 22.50 -12.76
CA ASP A 300 2.99 22.30 -12.71
C ASP A 300 2.64 20.82 -12.92
N TYR A 301 2.66 20.05 -11.82
CA TYR A 301 2.35 18.63 -11.83
C TYR A 301 0.87 18.33 -12.11
N VAL A 302 -0.04 19.28 -11.86
CA VAL A 302 -1.44 19.11 -12.24
C VAL A 302 -1.56 19.16 -13.76
N ALA A 303 -0.94 20.15 -14.41
CA ALA A 303 -0.93 20.28 -15.87
C ALA A 303 -0.09 19.20 -16.57
N LYS A 304 0.89 18.61 -15.88
CA LYS A 304 1.65 17.44 -16.36
C LYS A 304 0.72 16.25 -16.67
N GLY A 305 -0.43 16.17 -16.01
CA GLY A 305 -1.48 15.18 -16.26
C GLY A 305 -1.34 13.88 -15.47
N ALA A 306 -2.37 13.05 -15.57
CA ALA A 306 -2.58 11.84 -14.76
C ALA A 306 -2.66 12.16 -13.25
N HIS A 307 -2.39 11.20 -12.37
CA HIS A 307 -2.47 11.43 -10.92
C HIS A 307 -1.31 12.32 -10.46
N PHE A 308 -1.62 13.27 -9.58
CA PHE A 308 -0.68 14.09 -8.84
C PHE A 308 -1.09 14.12 -7.37
N GLY A 309 -0.16 13.73 -6.49
CA GLY A 309 -0.38 13.67 -5.05
C GLY A 309 0.42 12.54 -4.41
N PRO A 310 0.39 12.43 -3.08
CA PRO A 310 1.04 11.34 -2.35
C PRO A 310 0.45 9.97 -2.73
N HIS A 311 1.23 8.90 -2.59
CA HIS A 311 0.74 7.53 -2.77
C HIS A 311 1.24 6.53 -1.71
N ASN A 312 2.53 6.21 -1.60
CA ASN A 312 3.09 5.33 -0.56
C ASN A 312 4.20 6.02 0.25
N LEU A 313 4.48 5.45 1.42
CA LEU A 313 5.61 5.80 2.29
C LEU A 313 6.54 4.59 2.42
N HIS A 314 7.83 4.84 2.62
CA HIS A 314 8.73 3.80 3.11
C HIS A 314 8.36 3.43 4.56
N GLU A 315 7.98 2.18 4.81
CA GLU A 315 7.27 1.78 6.04
C GLU A 315 8.15 1.35 7.24
N ASN A 316 9.32 1.98 7.47
CA ASN A 316 10.23 1.74 8.64
C ASN A 316 10.24 0.31 9.21
N ARG A 317 10.78 -0.65 8.43
CA ARG A 317 10.67 -2.07 8.73
C ARG A 317 11.95 -2.61 9.37
N PRO A 318 11.90 -3.64 10.23
CA PRO A 318 13.10 -4.33 10.69
C PRO A 318 13.93 -4.83 9.50
N GLY A 319 15.23 -4.54 9.51
CA GLY A 319 16.16 -4.93 8.42
C GLY A 319 16.18 -4.00 7.21
N SER A 320 15.33 -2.96 7.15
CA SER A 320 15.39 -1.89 6.15
C SER A 320 16.01 -0.62 6.75
N PHE A 321 16.05 0.48 5.99
CA PHE A 321 16.26 1.80 6.58
C PHE A 321 15.15 2.08 7.59
N VAL A 322 15.48 2.63 8.75
CA VAL A 322 14.50 3.04 9.77
C VAL A 322 14.88 4.43 10.24
N SER A 323 13.96 5.39 10.09
CA SER A 323 14.18 6.76 10.52
C SER A 323 12.91 7.41 11.04
N SER A 324 13.06 8.17 12.13
CA SER A 324 12.01 9.01 12.69
C SER A 324 12.14 10.48 12.31
N THR A 325 13.12 10.81 11.45
CA THR A 325 13.40 12.18 10.98
C THR A 325 13.44 12.31 9.46
N LEU A 326 13.77 11.25 8.72
CA LEU A 326 13.86 11.27 7.26
C LEU A 326 12.81 10.33 6.67
N ILE A 327 11.83 10.89 5.98
CA ILE A 327 10.68 10.16 5.44
C ILE A 327 10.74 10.16 3.92
N PHE A 328 10.57 8.99 3.31
CA PHE A 328 10.50 8.83 1.86
C PHE A 328 9.07 8.54 1.44
N ALA A 329 8.61 9.22 0.37
CA ALA A 329 7.29 9.05 -0.19
C ALA A 329 7.34 8.95 -1.71
N THR A 330 6.44 8.16 -2.29
CA THR A 330 6.07 8.33 -3.70
C THR A 330 4.99 9.39 -3.84
N TYR A 331 5.06 10.15 -4.92
CA TYR A 331 4.19 11.30 -5.17
C TYR A 331 3.66 11.25 -6.61
N GLN A 332 3.11 10.10 -7.02
CA GLN A 332 2.55 9.84 -8.36
C GLN A 332 3.45 10.39 -9.49
N ASN A 333 2.95 11.32 -10.32
CA ASN A 333 3.70 11.93 -11.43
C ASN A 333 4.85 12.87 -11.00
N ALA A 334 4.99 13.11 -9.71
CA ALA A 334 6.06 13.86 -9.05
C ALA A 334 7.16 12.95 -8.46
N GLY A 335 7.15 11.64 -8.73
CA GLY A 335 8.27 10.76 -8.43
C GLY A 335 8.50 10.53 -6.94
N VAL A 336 9.76 10.28 -6.55
CA VAL A 336 10.14 10.00 -5.16
C VAL A 336 10.59 11.27 -4.46
N ARG A 337 10.13 11.46 -3.23
CA ARG A 337 10.40 12.60 -2.36
C ARG A 337 11.02 12.16 -1.04
N ALA A 338 11.92 12.97 -0.51
CA ALA A 338 12.48 12.84 0.84
C ALA A 338 12.20 14.09 1.65
N TYR A 339 11.78 13.90 2.89
CA TYR A 339 11.40 14.96 3.80
C TYR A 339 12.11 14.82 5.14
N ASP A 340 12.71 15.90 5.60
CA ASP A 340 13.21 16.04 6.97
C ASP A 340 12.11 16.58 7.88
N ILE A 341 11.78 15.82 8.91
CA ILE A 341 10.81 16.14 9.97
C ILE A 341 11.48 16.28 11.34
N SER A 342 12.78 16.56 11.40
CA SER A 342 13.51 16.85 12.64
C SER A 342 12.80 17.94 13.45
N ASN A 343 12.28 18.96 12.79
CA ASN A 343 11.23 19.83 13.35
C ASN A 343 9.84 19.34 12.91
N PRO A 344 9.03 18.74 13.80
CA PRO A 344 7.74 18.21 13.43
C PRO A 344 6.71 19.30 13.09
N TYR A 345 6.93 20.55 13.49
CA TYR A 345 6.05 21.66 13.14
C TYR A 345 6.39 22.31 11.79
N ARG A 346 7.48 21.88 11.17
CA ARG A 346 7.92 22.41 9.87
C ARG A 346 8.71 21.35 9.09
N PRO A 347 8.03 20.32 8.56
CA PRO A 347 8.62 19.41 7.57
C PRO A 347 9.24 20.17 6.41
N VAL A 348 10.36 19.70 5.88
CA VAL A 348 11.07 20.30 4.74
C VAL A 348 11.41 19.21 3.73
N GLU A 349 11.16 19.45 2.44
CA GLU A 349 11.67 18.57 1.38
C GLU A 349 13.19 18.75 1.24
N THR A 350 13.93 17.65 1.31
CA THR A 350 15.40 17.63 1.23
C THR A 350 15.91 16.96 -0.05
N GLY A 351 15.04 16.27 -0.78
CA GLY A 351 15.41 15.74 -2.08
C GLY A 351 14.23 15.17 -2.85
N ALA A 352 14.36 15.24 -4.17
CA ALA A 352 13.44 14.63 -5.11
C ALA A 352 14.20 13.90 -6.23
N LEU A 353 13.52 12.93 -6.83
CA LEU A 353 13.83 12.38 -8.15
C LEU A 353 12.53 12.12 -8.91
N VAL A 354 12.39 12.72 -10.08
CA VAL A 354 11.33 12.39 -11.03
C VAL A 354 11.95 11.66 -12.23
N PRO A 355 11.76 10.34 -12.36
CA PRO A 355 12.23 9.60 -13.53
C PRO A 355 11.61 10.14 -14.83
N ALA A 356 12.23 9.81 -15.96
CA ALA A 356 11.67 10.10 -17.28
C ALA A 356 10.38 9.29 -17.51
N ALA A 357 9.47 9.82 -18.34
CA ALA A 357 8.25 9.11 -18.73
C ALA A 357 8.57 7.71 -19.30
N PRO A 358 7.73 6.70 -19.03
CA PRO A 358 7.93 5.36 -19.58
C PRO A 358 7.89 5.43 -21.12
N GLU A 359 8.76 4.67 -21.79
CA GLU A 359 8.76 4.63 -23.27
C GLU A 359 7.48 4.00 -23.84
N LYS A 360 6.86 3.09 -23.06
CA LYS A 360 5.62 2.39 -23.39
C LYS A 360 4.74 2.28 -22.16
N MET A 361 3.45 2.55 -22.33
CA MET A 361 2.45 2.33 -21.28
C MET A 361 2.07 0.85 -21.21
N MET A 362 2.00 0.31 -19.99
CA MET A 362 1.42 -0.99 -19.68
C MET A 362 -0.09 -0.87 -19.50
N ASP A 363 -0.55 0.25 -18.94
CA ASP A 363 -1.96 0.61 -18.90
C ASP A 363 -2.47 0.94 -20.31
N THR A 364 -3.31 0.05 -20.85
CA THR A 364 -3.88 0.17 -22.20
C THR A 364 -5.23 0.88 -22.24
N ARG A 365 -5.71 1.43 -21.13
CA ARG A 365 -6.98 2.17 -21.10
C ARG A 365 -6.88 3.41 -22.01
N PRO A 366 -7.99 3.81 -22.64
CA PRO A 366 -7.98 4.95 -23.56
C PRO A 366 -7.62 6.24 -22.84
N ASN A 367 -6.93 7.14 -23.55
CA ASN A 367 -6.59 8.50 -23.11
C ASN A 367 -5.71 8.60 -21.84
N ARG A 368 -4.99 7.54 -21.47
CA ARG A 368 -4.01 7.62 -20.37
C ARG A 368 -2.77 8.41 -20.80
N PRO A 369 -2.40 9.49 -20.09
CA PRO A 369 -1.20 10.26 -20.41
C PRO A 369 0.06 9.42 -20.24
N GLN A 370 1.01 9.55 -21.17
CA GLN A 370 2.31 8.89 -21.08
C GLN A 370 3.23 9.65 -20.12
N VAL A 371 2.98 9.48 -18.83
CA VAL A 371 3.73 10.12 -17.74
C VAL A 371 4.10 9.09 -16.69
N ILE A 372 5.15 9.37 -15.91
CA ILE A 372 5.49 8.54 -14.76
C ILE A 372 4.35 8.54 -13.74
N GLN A 373 4.20 7.43 -13.03
CA GLN A 373 3.28 7.20 -11.93
C GLN A 373 4.01 6.36 -10.89
N SER A 374 4.81 7.03 -10.06
CA SER A 374 5.56 6.34 -8.99
C SER A 374 4.58 5.74 -7.98
N CYS A 375 4.69 4.44 -7.76
CA CYS A 375 3.74 3.68 -6.96
C CYS A 375 4.25 3.49 -5.54
N ASP A 376 5.30 2.67 -5.37
CA ASP A 376 5.82 2.28 -4.06
C ASP A 376 7.29 2.66 -3.88
N VAL A 377 7.73 2.73 -2.63
CA VAL A 377 9.11 3.04 -2.26
C VAL A 377 9.58 2.18 -1.10
N PHE A 378 10.73 1.53 -1.29
CA PHE A 378 11.43 0.76 -0.27
C PHE A 378 12.86 1.27 -0.15
N VAL A 379 13.33 1.52 1.07
CA VAL A 379 14.71 1.94 1.33
C VAL A 379 15.42 0.85 2.13
N ASP A 380 16.48 0.27 1.55
CA ASP A 380 17.23 -0.80 2.21
C ASP A 380 18.09 -0.29 3.38
N ALA A 381 18.66 -1.21 4.16
CA ALA A 381 19.49 -0.86 5.31
C ALA A 381 20.77 -0.07 4.95
N GLN A 382 21.15 0.00 3.67
CA GLN A 382 22.28 0.78 3.17
C GLN A 382 21.85 2.17 2.69
N GLY A 383 20.55 2.49 2.73
CA GLY A 383 20.00 3.76 2.26
C GLY A 383 19.78 3.81 0.75
N ILE A 384 19.84 2.68 0.05
CA ILE A 384 19.47 2.62 -1.37
C ILE A 384 17.96 2.57 -1.47
N ILE A 385 17.41 3.48 -2.26
CA ILE A 385 15.99 3.63 -2.49
C ILE A 385 15.63 2.84 -3.75
N TYR A 386 14.59 2.03 -3.65
CA TYR A 386 13.99 1.32 -4.76
C TYR A 386 12.56 1.82 -4.90
N SER A 387 12.15 2.17 -6.12
CA SER A 387 10.80 2.66 -6.36
C SER A 387 10.23 2.09 -7.65
N THR A 388 8.98 1.65 -7.57
CA THR A 388 8.21 1.12 -8.69
C THR A 388 7.41 2.22 -9.36
N ASP A 389 7.09 2.00 -10.63
CA ASP A 389 6.17 2.81 -11.42
C ASP A 389 5.10 1.90 -12.05
N TYR A 390 3.87 2.38 -12.22
CA TYR A 390 2.79 1.61 -12.85
C TYR A 390 3.07 1.18 -14.29
N ASN A 391 4.05 1.79 -14.95
CA ASN A 391 4.39 1.55 -16.35
C ASN A 391 5.91 1.55 -16.62
N GLY A 392 6.70 2.16 -15.73
CA GLY A 392 8.10 2.53 -15.95
C GLY A 392 9.14 1.62 -15.29
N GLY A 393 8.75 0.51 -14.66
CA GLY A 393 9.67 -0.46 -14.07
C GLY A 393 10.08 -0.11 -12.64
N MET A 394 11.24 -0.60 -12.22
CA MET A 394 11.83 -0.29 -10.92
C MET A 394 13.07 0.60 -11.09
N SER A 395 13.03 1.78 -10.49
CA SER A 395 14.17 2.69 -10.37
C SER A 395 14.96 2.41 -9.10
N VAL A 396 16.29 2.49 -9.18
CA VAL A 396 17.21 2.39 -8.04
C VAL A 396 17.90 3.74 -7.86
N ILE A 397 17.81 4.30 -6.66
CA ILE A 397 18.05 5.71 -6.39
C ILE A 397 18.96 5.84 -5.16
N GLU A 398 19.95 6.74 -5.25
CA GLU A 398 20.74 7.19 -4.11
C GLU A 398 20.22 8.53 -3.59
N TYR A 399 20.06 8.63 -2.27
CA TYR A 399 19.89 9.90 -1.58
C TYR A 399 21.27 10.47 -1.21
N LEU A 400 21.50 11.76 -1.49
CA LEU A 400 22.83 12.38 -1.44
C LEU A 400 23.07 13.30 -0.23
N GLY A 401 22.06 13.48 0.65
CA GLY A 401 22.16 14.32 1.83
C GLY A 401 20.81 14.77 2.32
#